data_AF-A0A0G2HWI4-F1
#
_entry.id   AF-A0A0G2HWI4-F1
#
_cell.length_a   1.000
_cell.length_b   1.000
_cell.length_c   1.000
_cell.angle_alpha   90.00
_cell.angle_beta   90.00
_cell.angle_gamma   90.00
#
_symmetry.space_group_name_H-M   'P 1'
#
loop_
_entity.id
_entity.type
_entity.pdbx_description
1 polymer ?
#
loop_
_entity_poly.entity_id
_entity_poly.type
_entity_poly.pdbx_seq_one_letter_code
_entity_poly.pdbx_strand_id
1 'polypeptide(L)'
;MEWKQQNRTYQILKAAEEGGYGVLAAIAYNIESILGLIRAAEAKRSPLILQHKITTEAEPGRIEGGEDGIADTADLEGALTTPEQVEDFIATGIDFLAPAFGNVHGDYGPRGPVLEYDRLAKIRETIAGRVRLVVHGTNDWSEEVTKKCVVGGCVKVNVNKLVLLDYLNHLKVNAPSKSITVLMEEGTKEIQTLTEWAMDVCGSTGKA
;
A
#
# COMPACT_ATOMS: atom_id res chain seq x y z
N MET A 1 -1.08 -4.53 26.23
CA MET A 1 -1.56 -5.89 25.92
C MET A 1 -0.39 -6.74 25.43
N GLU A 2 -0.17 -7.90 26.03
CA GLU A 2 0.98 -8.79 25.79
C GLU A 2 1.12 -9.24 24.32
N TRP A 3 -0.01 -9.41 23.62
CA TRP A 3 -0.03 -9.84 22.22
C TRP A 3 0.69 -8.85 21.26
N LYS A 4 0.71 -7.54 21.55
CA LYS A 4 1.41 -6.54 20.72
C LYS A 4 2.92 -6.76 20.70
N GLN A 5 3.47 -7.35 21.77
CA GLN A 5 4.88 -7.71 21.84
C GLN A 5 5.21 -8.99 21.08
N GLN A 6 4.20 -9.80 20.72
CA GLN A 6 4.38 -11.05 19.96
C GLN A 6 3.95 -10.89 18.48
N ASN A 7 3.18 -9.85 18.15
CA ASN A 7 2.74 -9.56 16.80
C ASN A 7 3.86 -8.90 15.97
N ARG A 8 4.44 -9.66 15.04
CA ARG A 8 5.53 -9.20 14.17
C ARG A 8 5.15 -8.02 13.27
N THR A 9 3.95 -8.03 12.68
CA THR A 9 3.47 -6.93 11.84
C THR A 9 3.38 -5.64 12.64
N TYR A 10 2.88 -5.71 13.87
CA TYR A 10 2.85 -4.57 14.78
C TYR A 10 4.26 -4.04 15.07
N GLN A 11 5.23 -4.94 15.33
CA GLN A 11 6.62 -4.55 15.58
C GLN A 11 7.28 -3.88 14.36
N ILE A 12 7.09 -4.44 13.17
CA ILE A 12 7.63 -3.89 11.91
C ILE A 12 7.10 -2.48 11.67
N LEU A 13 5.78 -2.29 11.82
CA LEU A 13 5.16 -0.98 11.59
C LEU A 13 5.45 0.02 12.70
N LYS A 14 5.68 -0.45 13.93
CA LYS A 14 6.21 0.39 15.01
C LYS A 14 7.61 0.90 14.69
N ALA A 15 8.50 0.04 14.20
CA ALA A 15 9.84 0.46 13.78
C ALA A 15 9.79 1.46 12.62
N ALA A 16 8.82 1.30 11.71
CA ALA A 16 8.57 2.22 10.61
C ALA A 16 8.13 3.61 11.08
N GLU A 17 7.19 3.65 12.03
CA GLU A 17 6.74 4.87 12.70
C GLU A 17 7.89 5.60 13.41
N GLU A 18 8.68 4.89 14.21
CA GLU A 18 9.83 5.45 14.94
C GLU A 18 10.98 5.87 14.01
N GLY A 19 11.15 5.16 12.89
CA GLY A 19 12.19 5.39 11.91
C GLY A 19 11.82 6.37 10.79
N GLY A 20 10.57 6.84 10.73
CA GLY A 20 10.08 7.77 9.71
C GLY A 20 10.10 7.22 8.28
N TYR A 21 9.74 5.95 8.10
CA TYR A 21 9.64 5.31 6.78
C TYR A 21 8.29 4.59 6.60
N GLY A 22 7.90 4.34 5.35
CA GLY A 22 6.73 3.53 5.02
C GLY A 22 7.11 2.08 4.73
N VAL A 23 6.27 1.12 5.12
CA VAL A 23 6.44 -0.30 4.75
C VAL A 23 5.53 -0.60 3.56
N LEU A 24 6.12 -1.15 2.51
CA LEU A 24 5.37 -1.55 1.33
C LEU A 24 4.45 -2.73 1.67
N ALA A 25 3.18 -2.64 1.28
CA ALA A 25 2.23 -3.73 1.34
C ALA A 25 1.72 -4.02 -0.07
N ALA A 26 2.10 -5.17 -0.61
CA ALA A 26 1.86 -5.51 -2.01
C ALA A 26 0.87 -6.67 -2.12
N ILE A 27 -0.10 -6.53 -3.02
CA ILE A 27 -1.00 -7.64 -3.36
C ILE A 27 -0.23 -8.64 -4.23
N ALA A 28 -0.31 -9.91 -3.86
CA ALA A 28 0.30 -11.01 -4.61
C ALA A 28 -0.78 -11.94 -5.17
N TYR A 29 -0.76 -12.15 -6.48
CA TYR A 29 -1.80 -12.91 -7.21
C TYR A 29 -1.35 -14.32 -7.60
N ASN A 30 -0.06 -14.55 -7.72
CA ASN A 30 0.54 -15.79 -8.22
C ASN A 30 1.95 -15.98 -7.64
N ILE A 31 2.58 -17.11 -7.95
CA ILE A 31 3.93 -17.41 -7.43
C ILE A 31 5.00 -16.45 -7.97
N GLU A 32 4.85 -15.99 -9.21
CA GLU A 32 5.78 -15.05 -9.85
C GLU A 32 5.79 -13.69 -9.12
N SER A 33 4.62 -13.15 -8.80
CA SER A 33 4.50 -11.91 -8.00
C SER A 33 5.08 -12.10 -6.61
N ILE A 34 4.80 -13.22 -5.92
CA ILE A 34 5.40 -13.52 -4.61
C ILE A 34 6.94 -13.54 -4.70
N LEU A 35 7.49 -14.23 -5.70
CA LEU A 35 8.94 -14.35 -5.86
C LEU A 35 9.61 -13.02 -6.20
N GLY A 36 9.01 -12.22 -7.08
CA GLY A 36 9.53 -10.89 -7.44
C GLY A 36 9.53 -9.96 -6.23
N LEU A 37 8.44 -9.96 -5.46
CA LEU A 37 8.29 -9.17 -4.24
C LEU A 37 9.31 -9.57 -3.16
N ILE A 38 9.50 -10.88 -2.91
CA ILE A 38 10.48 -11.37 -1.94
C ILE A 38 11.91 -11.00 -2.36
N ARG A 39 12.28 -11.20 -3.63
CA ARG A 39 13.62 -10.86 -4.14
C ARG A 39 13.93 -9.37 -3.96
N ALA A 40 12.96 -8.50 -4.23
CA ALA A 40 13.11 -7.07 -4.00
C ALA A 40 13.35 -6.75 -2.52
N ALA A 41 12.55 -7.36 -1.62
CA ALA A 41 12.68 -7.16 -0.17
C ALA A 41 14.07 -7.60 0.34
N GLU A 42 14.55 -8.75 -0.12
CA GLU A 42 15.88 -9.27 0.23
C GLU A 42 17.00 -8.38 -0.32
N ALA A 43 16.92 -8.01 -1.60
CA ALA A 43 17.93 -7.17 -2.28
C ALA A 43 18.05 -5.79 -1.60
N LYS A 44 16.92 -5.18 -1.23
CA LYS A 44 16.89 -3.88 -0.56
C LYS A 44 17.03 -3.96 0.95
N ARG A 45 17.04 -5.16 1.53
CA ARG A 45 16.95 -5.36 2.98
C ARG A 45 15.83 -4.51 3.57
N SER A 46 14.65 -4.63 2.97
CA SER A 46 13.46 -3.85 3.33
C SER A 46 12.41 -4.78 3.94
N PRO A 47 11.69 -4.35 5.00
CA PRO A 47 10.47 -5.03 5.39
C PRO A 47 9.44 -4.95 4.25
N LEU A 48 8.62 -5.99 4.11
CA LEU A 48 7.56 -6.10 3.12
C LEU A 48 6.37 -6.84 3.74
N ILE A 49 5.16 -6.37 3.44
CA ILE A 49 3.92 -7.07 3.77
C ILE A 49 3.35 -7.66 2.47
N LEU A 50 3.26 -8.99 2.40
CA LEU A 50 2.54 -9.68 1.32
C LEU A 50 1.06 -9.75 1.67
N GLN A 51 0.21 -9.12 0.88
CA GLN A 51 -1.24 -9.14 1.06
C GLN A 51 -1.85 -10.23 0.18
N HIS A 52 -2.26 -11.33 0.83
CA HIS A 52 -3.40 -12.13 0.38
C HIS A 52 -4.64 -11.63 1.14
N LYS A 53 -5.86 -11.82 0.65
CA LYS A 53 -7.13 -11.25 1.18
C LYS A 53 -7.53 -11.69 2.62
N ILE A 54 -6.57 -11.85 3.54
CA ILE A 54 -6.69 -12.41 4.91
C ILE A 54 -5.94 -11.50 5.92
N THR A 55 -5.87 -10.19 5.70
CA THR A 55 -5.37 -9.24 6.70
C THR A 55 -6.53 -8.46 7.31
N THR A 56 -6.59 -8.35 8.64
CA THR A 56 -7.55 -7.47 9.33
C THR A 56 -7.03 -6.04 9.31
N GLU A 57 -7.56 -5.26 8.39
CA GLU A 57 -7.34 -3.83 8.25
C GLU A 57 -8.70 -3.17 8.11
N ALA A 58 -8.88 -1.99 8.71
CA ALA A 58 -10.16 -1.29 8.68
C ALA A 58 -10.03 0.05 7.95
N GLU A 59 -10.98 0.29 7.06
CA GLU A 59 -11.09 1.49 6.23
C GLU A 59 -12.31 2.30 6.68
N PRO A 60 -12.17 3.26 7.61
CA PRO A 60 -13.28 4.12 8.01
C PRO A 60 -13.60 5.12 6.90
N GLY A 61 -14.79 4.98 6.32
CA GLY A 61 -15.23 5.78 5.17
C GLY A 61 -15.38 4.90 3.94
N ARG A 62 -15.22 5.49 2.76
CA ARG A 62 -15.20 4.75 1.50
C ARG A 62 -14.24 5.42 0.53
N ILE A 63 -13.16 4.72 0.22
CA ILE A 63 -12.30 5.06 -0.91
C ILE A 63 -13.06 4.68 -2.19
N GLU A 64 -13.30 5.66 -3.07
CA GLU A 64 -14.02 5.42 -4.34
C GLU A 64 -13.15 4.64 -5.33
N GLY A 65 -13.80 4.02 -6.32
CA GLY A 65 -13.16 3.39 -7.48
C GLY A 65 -12.97 1.88 -7.33
N GLY A 66 -12.28 1.29 -8.30
CA GLY A 66 -12.05 -0.14 -8.38
C GLY A 66 -10.73 -0.45 -9.09
N GLU A 67 -10.14 -1.58 -8.76
CA GLU A 67 -8.93 -2.09 -9.41
C GLU A 67 -8.92 -3.62 -9.39
N ASP A 68 -7.95 -4.25 -10.05
CA ASP A 68 -7.94 -5.71 -10.15
C ASP A 68 -7.96 -6.37 -8.75
N GLY A 69 -8.97 -7.21 -8.51
CA GLY A 69 -9.24 -7.83 -7.22
C GLY A 69 -10.02 -6.98 -6.20
N ILE A 70 -10.37 -5.73 -6.49
CA ILE A 70 -11.19 -4.82 -5.66
C ILE A 70 -12.48 -4.47 -6.42
N ALA A 71 -13.63 -4.54 -5.74
CA ALA A 71 -14.92 -4.24 -6.36
C ALA A 71 -15.07 -2.74 -6.66
N ASP A 72 -15.69 -2.41 -7.80
CA ASP A 72 -15.98 -1.03 -8.17
C ASP A 72 -17.09 -0.43 -7.29
N THR A 73 -16.96 0.85 -6.96
CA THR A 73 -17.91 1.61 -6.15
C THR A 73 -18.74 2.58 -6.99
N ALA A 74 -18.82 2.43 -8.31
CA ALA A 74 -19.52 3.37 -9.21
C ALA A 74 -20.98 3.72 -8.80
N ASP A 75 -21.69 2.80 -8.13
CA ASP A 75 -23.08 2.99 -7.66
C ASP A 75 -23.16 3.55 -6.22
N LEU A 76 -22.03 3.94 -5.64
CA LEU A 76 -21.89 4.29 -4.22
C LEU A 76 -21.22 5.66 -4.08
N GLU A 77 -21.83 6.57 -3.32
CA GLU A 77 -21.18 7.86 -3.00
C GLU A 77 -19.93 7.64 -2.12
N GLY A 78 -18.83 8.30 -2.47
CA GLY A 78 -17.62 8.37 -1.67
C GLY A 78 -17.84 9.11 -0.38
N ALA A 79 -17.17 8.64 0.68
CA ALA A 79 -17.28 9.20 2.00
C ALA A 79 -15.88 9.43 2.57
N LEU A 80 -15.47 10.69 2.64
CA LEU A 80 -14.23 11.09 3.31
C LEU A 80 -14.33 10.80 4.80
N THR A 81 -13.24 10.30 5.38
CA THR A 81 -13.19 9.95 6.80
C THR A 81 -13.34 11.18 7.68
N THR A 82 -14.19 11.10 8.70
CA THR A 82 -14.33 12.13 9.74
C THR A 82 -13.65 11.73 11.06
N PRO A 83 -13.28 12.69 11.92
CA PRO A 83 -12.73 12.38 13.25
C PRO A 83 -13.64 11.50 14.12
N GLU A 84 -14.95 11.65 14.02
CA GLU A 84 -15.92 10.83 14.77
C GLU A 84 -15.84 9.36 14.34
N GLN A 85 -15.79 9.11 13.03
CA GLN A 85 -15.60 7.75 12.50
C GLN A 85 -14.25 7.16 12.92
N VAL A 86 -13.21 7.98 13.02
CA VAL A 86 -11.89 7.53 13.52
C VAL A 86 -12.02 7.00 14.95
N GLU A 87 -12.72 7.70 15.85
CA GLU A 87 -12.94 7.25 17.23
C GLU A 87 -13.75 5.95 17.30
N ASP A 88 -14.83 5.85 16.52
CA ASP A 88 -15.67 4.64 16.45
C ASP A 88 -14.83 3.43 16.05
N PHE A 89 -13.99 3.59 15.03
CA PHE A 89 -13.12 2.54 14.56
C PHE A 89 -12.02 2.20 15.56
N ILE A 90 -11.39 3.18 16.22
CA ILE A 90 -10.43 2.92 17.30
C ILE A 90 -11.08 2.11 18.43
N ALA A 91 -12.35 2.39 18.78
CA ALA A 91 -13.08 1.66 19.81
C ALA A 91 -13.29 0.17 19.47
N THR A 92 -13.26 -0.21 18.18
CA THR A 92 -13.31 -1.62 17.76
C THR A 92 -12.02 -2.40 18.04
N GLY A 93 -10.93 -1.71 18.40
CA GLY A 93 -9.64 -2.33 18.71
C GLY A 93 -8.75 -2.60 17.50
N ILE A 94 -9.00 -1.95 16.36
CA ILE A 94 -8.13 -2.02 15.18
C ILE A 94 -6.71 -1.52 15.49
N ASP A 95 -5.73 -2.02 14.75
CA ASP A 95 -4.34 -1.54 14.83
C ASP A 95 -3.98 -0.57 13.71
N PHE A 96 -4.71 -0.66 12.60
CA PHE A 96 -4.44 0.02 11.34
C PHE A 96 -5.69 0.70 10.85
N LEU A 97 -5.54 1.95 10.44
CA LEU A 97 -6.61 2.78 9.93
C LEU A 97 -6.22 3.31 8.55
N ALA A 98 -7.00 2.97 7.54
CA ALA A 98 -6.87 3.48 6.18
C ALA A 98 -7.93 4.58 5.93
N PRO A 99 -7.58 5.88 6.05
CA PRO A 99 -8.56 6.93 5.86
C PRO A 99 -8.80 7.21 4.37
N ALA A 100 -10.02 7.60 4.03
CA ALA A 100 -10.37 8.28 2.80
C ALA A 100 -10.15 9.79 2.96
N PHE A 101 -9.17 10.34 2.26
CA PHE A 101 -8.82 11.76 2.28
C PHE A 101 -8.61 12.34 0.88
N GLY A 102 -9.39 11.85 -0.09
CA GLY A 102 -9.29 12.21 -1.52
C GLY A 102 -8.51 11.19 -2.35
N ASN A 103 -8.02 10.11 -1.73
CA ASN A 103 -7.49 8.96 -2.44
C ASN A 103 -8.60 8.07 -3.01
N VAL A 104 -8.31 7.36 -4.10
CA VAL A 104 -9.24 6.47 -4.83
C VAL A 104 -8.53 5.18 -5.21
N HIS A 105 -9.25 4.06 -5.28
CA HIS A 105 -8.77 2.83 -5.90
C HIS A 105 -8.87 2.94 -7.43
N GLY A 106 -7.89 2.39 -8.14
CA GLY A 106 -7.81 2.52 -9.59
C GLY A 106 -7.17 3.83 -10.04
N ASP A 107 -7.33 4.13 -11.32
CA ASP A 107 -6.59 5.22 -11.98
C ASP A 107 -7.24 6.59 -11.68
N TYR A 108 -6.41 7.58 -11.35
CA TYR A 108 -6.87 8.95 -11.07
C TYR A 108 -7.20 9.74 -12.35
N GLY A 109 -6.77 9.22 -13.50
CA GLY A 109 -6.93 9.86 -14.79
C GLY A 109 -6.12 11.15 -14.94
N PRO A 110 -6.42 11.98 -15.96
CA PRO A 110 -5.58 13.13 -16.32
C PRO A 110 -5.42 14.19 -15.24
N ARG A 111 -6.31 14.22 -14.24
CA ARG A 111 -6.25 15.17 -13.13
C ARG A 111 -5.21 14.78 -12.07
N GLY A 112 -4.83 13.51 -12.01
CA GLY A 112 -3.95 12.97 -10.97
C GLY A 112 -4.57 13.01 -9.56
N PRO A 113 -3.82 12.58 -8.53
CA PRO A 113 -4.30 12.54 -7.16
C PRO A 113 -4.51 13.93 -6.55
N VAL A 114 -5.71 14.17 -6.03
CA VAL A 114 -6.07 15.38 -5.27
C VAL A 114 -6.35 14.98 -3.83
N LEU A 115 -5.32 15.06 -2.98
CA LEU A 115 -5.36 14.60 -1.59
C LEU A 115 -5.56 15.77 -0.61
N GLU A 116 -6.42 15.59 0.38
CA GLU A 116 -6.68 16.53 1.48
C GLU A 116 -5.70 16.32 2.64
N TYR A 117 -4.47 16.82 2.51
CA TYR A 117 -3.42 16.66 3.54
C TYR A 117 -3.80 17.26 4.90
N ASP A 118 -4.58 18.35 4.93
CA ASP A 118 -5.08 18.94 6.19
C ASP A 118 -6.04 17.97 6.91
N ARG A 119 -6.83 17.19 6.17
CA ARG A 119 -7.67 16.14 6.73
C ARG A 119 -6.80 15.02 7.30
N LEU A 120 -5.80 14.56 6.54
CA LEU A 120 -4.87 13.54 7.01
C LEU A 120 -4.18 13.96 8.32
N ALA A 121 -3.76 15.23 8.42
CA ALA A 121 -3.18 15.79 9.64
C ALA A 121 -4.16 15.77 10.82
N LYS A 122 -5.41 16.22 10.62
CA LYS A 122 -6.46 16.14 11.66
C LYS A 122 -6.74 14.72 12.11
N ILE A 123 -6.83 13.78 11.16
CA ILE A 123 -7.02 12.35 11.46
C ILE A 123 -5.87 11.82 12.31
N ARG A 124 -4.62 12.17 11.98
CA ARG A 124 -3.44 11.81 12.77
C ARG A 124 -3.50 12.38 14.20
N GLU A 125 -3.92 13.63 14.35
CA GLU A 125 -4.12 14.25 15.66
C GLU A 125 -5.18 13.49 16.47
N THR A 126 -6.32 13.17 15.85
CA THR A 126 -7.39 12.36 16.48
C THR A 126 -6.85 11.01 16.90
N ILE A 127 -6.15 10.29 16.03
CA ILE A 127 -5.56 8.98 16.33
C ILE A 127 -4.67 9.02 17.57
N ALA A 128 -3.89 10.10 17.77
CA ALA A 128 -3.04 10.30 18.95
C ALA A 128 -2.12 9.11 19.25
N GLY A 129 -1.60 8.44 18.20
CA GLY A 129 -0.73 7.26 18.31
C GLY A 129 -1.42 5.96 18.75
N ARG A 130 -2.75 5.93 18.88
CA ARG A 130 -3.50 4.73 19.30
C ARG A 130 -3.54 3.65 18.21
N VAL A 131 -3.57 4.08 16.95
CA VAL A 131 -3.58 3.25 15.73
C VAL A 131 -2.58 3.80 14.72
N ARG A 132 -2.21 3.00 13.72
CA ARG A 132 -1.26 3.41 12.67
C ARG A 132 -1.97 3.71 11.36
N LEU A 133 -1.53 4.76 10.68
CA LEU A 133 -2.09 5.17 9.40
C LEU A 133 -1.56 4.32 8.25
N VAL A 134 -2.49 3.92 7.38
CA VAL A 134 -2.23 3.18 6.14
C VAL A 134 -2.76 4.00 4.97
N VAL A 135 -2.12 3.91 3.81
CA VAL A 135 -2.64 4.50 2.56
C VAL A 135 -2.94 3.44 1.53
N HIS A 136 -4.04 3.65 0.82
CA HIS A 136 -4.52 2.86 -0.31
C HIS A 136 -4.71 3.75 -1.52
N GLY A 137 -4.94 3.13 -2.67
CA GLY A 137 -5.25 3.87 -3.88
C GLY A 137 -4.03 4.63 -4.39
N THR A 138 -2.88 3.97 -4.49
CA THR A 138 -1.62 4.62 -4.83
C THR A 138 -1.31 4.61 -6.33
N ASN A 139 -2.27 4.22 -7.17
CA ASN A 139 -2.08 4.23 -8.61
C ASN A 139 -1.86 5.68 -9.07
N ASP A 140 -1.03 5.88 -10.09
CA ASP A 140 -0.67 7.21 -10.63
C ASP A 140 -0.02 8.20 -9.63
N TRP A 141 0.34 7.76 -8.42
CA TRP A 141 1.04 8.61 -7.46
C TRP A 141 2.48 8.88 -7.91
N SER A 142 2.93 10.14 -7.78
CA SER A 142 4.34 10.47 -7.91
C SER A 142 5.12 10.05 -6.66
N GLU A 143 6.45 10.05 -6.76
CA GLU A 143 7.31 9.84 -5.60
C GLU A 143 7.05 10.89 -4.50
N GLU A 144 6.82 12.16 -4.88
CA GLU A 144 6.55 13.21 -3.89
C GLU A 144 5.24 12.99 -3.16
N VAL A 145 4.19 12.49 -3.82
CA VAL A 145 2.91 12.17 -3.17
C VAL A 145 3.13 11.08 -2.12
N THR A 146 3.82 10.01 -2.48
CA THR A 146 4.12 8.91 -1.55
C THR A 146 4.95 9.40 -0.37
N LYS A 147 6.04 10.15 -0.61
CA LYS A 147 6.90 10.71 0.43
C LYS A 147 6.14 11.66 1.35
N LYS A 148 5.24 12.49 0.82
CA LYS A 148 4.38 13.38 1.62
C LYS A 148 3.44 12.61 2.54
N CYS A 149 2.84 11.51 2.07
CA CYS A 149 2.01 10.66 2.91
C CYS A 149 2.82 9.99 4.05
N VAL A 150 4.04 9.51 3.75
CA VAL A 150 4.95 8.95 4.77
C VAL A 150 5.31 10.00 5.83
N VAL A 151 5.70 11.21 5.42
CA VAL A 151 5.92 12.35 6.34
C VAL A 151 4.66 12.69 7.14
N GLY A 152 3.50 12.58 6.48
CA GLY A 152 2.17 12.73 7.07
C GLY A 152 1.84 11.70 8.16
N GLY A 153 2.64 10.64 8.32
CA GLY A 153 2.50 9.62 9.36
C GLY A 153 1.95 8.29 8.87
N CYS A 154 1.79 8.12 7.55
CA CYS A 154 1.39 6.85 6.95
C CYS A 154 2.58 5.89 6.95
N VAL A 155 2.43 4.74 7.59
CA VAL A 155 3.52 3.77 7.82
C VAL A 155 3.35 2.49 7.02
N LYS A 156 2.21 2.30 6.37
CA LYS A 156 1.94 1.20 5.43
C LYS A 156 1.42 1.78 4.13
N VAL A 157 2.03 1.41 3.00
CA VAL A 157 1.70 1.91 1.66
C VAL A 157 1.24 0.73 0.82
N ASN A 158 -0.06 0.69 0.50
CA ASN A 158 -0.63 -0.40 -0.29
C ASN A 158 -0.40 -0.15 -1.77
N VAL A 159 0.18 -1.12 -2.47
CA VAL A 159 0.46 -1.03 -3.90
C VAL A 159 -0.14 -2.22 -4.65
N ASN A 160 -0.61 -1.94 -5.86
CA ASN A 160 -1.12 -2.93 -6.79
C ASN A 160 -0.52 -2.70 -8.18
N LYS A 161 -1.24 -1.98 -9.06
CA LYS A 161 -0.79 -1.67 -10.43
C LYS A 161 0.60 -1.05 -10.45
N LEU A 162 0.93 -0.20 -9.47
CA LEU A 162 2.23 0.49 -9.35
C LEU A 162 3.45 -0.45 -9.46
N VAL A 163 3.36 -1.69 -8.95
CA VAL A 163 4.47 -2.67 -9.01
C VAL A 163 4.23 -3.81 -10.00
N LEU A 164 3.06 -3.83 -10.64
CA LEU A 164 2.67 -4.90 -11.57
C LEU A 164 2.54 -4.41 -13.02
N LEU A 165 2.53 -3.11 -13.27
CA LEU A 165 2.26 -2.55 -14.61
C LEU A 165 3.23 -3.09 -15.67
N ASP A 166 4.53 -3.09 -15.38
CA ASP A 166 5.53 -3.53 -16.35
C ASP A 166 5.49 -5.04 -16.57
N TYR A 167 5.16 -5.81 -15.52
CA TYR A 167 4.88 -7.23 -15.65
C TYR A 167 3.68 -7.50 -16.57
N LEU A 168 2.56 -6.80 -16.37
CA LEU A 168 1.36 -6.96 -17.19
C LEU A 168 1.62 -6.57 -18.65
N ASN A 169 2.36 -5.49 -18.88
CA ASN A 169 2.78 -5.07 -20.22
C ASN A 169 3.71 -6.11 -20.88
N HIS A 170 4.68 -6.62 -20.12
CA HIS A 170 5.58 -7.67 -20.57
C HIS A 170 4.83 -8.93 -21.00
N LEU A 171 3.87 -9.41 -20.19
CA LEU A 171 3.02 -10.54 -20.55
C LEU A 171 2.24 -10.28 -21.83
N LYS A 172 1.58 -9.12 -21.93
CA LYS A 172 0.75 -8.76 -23.07
C LYS A 172 1.53 -8.74 -24.39
N VAL A 173 2.75 -8.21 -24.36
CA VAL A 173 3.59 -8.06 -25.56
C VAL A 173 4.31 -9.36 -25.93
N ASN A 174 4.80 -10.11 -24.93
CA ASN A 174 5.76 -11.18 -25.17
C ASN A 174 5.17 -12.60 -25.08
N ALA A 175 3.95 -12.78 -24.55
CA ALA A 175 3.31 -14.09 -24.47
C ALA A 175 3.21 -14.84 -25.81
N PRO A 176 2.97 -14.18 -26.97
CA PRO A 176 2.91 -14.89 -28.25
C PRO A 176 4.26 -15.41 -28.77
N SER A 177 5.38 -14.87 -28.28
CA SER A 177 6.71 -15.07 -28.89
C SER A 177 7.75 -15.72 -27.97
N LYS A 178 7.50 -15.80 -26.66
CA LYS A 178 8.43 -16.39 -25.69
C LYS A 178 7.91 -17.72 -25.15
N SER A 179 8.84 -18.65 -24.89
CA SER A 179 8.52 -19.85 -24.11
C SER A 179 8.04 -19.44 -22.72
N ILE A 180 7.13 -20.23 -22.13
CA ILE A 180 6.54 -19.94 -20.83
C ILE A 180 7.58 -19.68 -19.72
N THR A 181 8.69 -20.42 -19.70
CA THR A 181 9.75 -20.27 -18.68
C THR A 181 10.42 -18.89 -18.77
N VAL A 182 10.90 -18.50 -19.95
CA VAL A 182 11.50 -17.20 -20.21
C VAL A 182 10.51 -16.06 -19.92
N LEU A 183 9.25 -16.22 -20.34
CA LEU A 183 8.21 -15.22 -20.12
C LEU A 183 8.00 -14.94 -18.63
N MET A 184 7.91 -15.98 -17.80
CA MET A 184 7.72 -15.84 -16.35
C MET A 184 8.99 -15.32 -15.65
N GLU A 185 10.17 -15.77 -16.06
CA GLU A 185 11.45 -15.31 -15.48
C GLU A 185 11.68 -13.81 -15.69
N GLU A 186 11.49 -13.33 -16.92
CA GLU A 186 11.61 -11.91 -17.24
C GLU A 186 10.50 -11.10 -16.56
N GLY A 187 9.26 -11.60 -16.56
CA GLY A 187 8.16 -10.93 -15.88
C GLY A 187 8.42 -10.75 -14.37
N THR A 188 9.00 -11.76 -13.73
CA THR A 188 9.39 -11.68 -12.31
C THR A 188 10.41 -10.54 -12.07
N LYS A 189 11.31 -10.28 -13.03
CA LYS A 189 12.28 -9.18 -12.93
C LYS A 189 11.62 -7.81 -13.05
N GLU A 190 10.58 -7.69 -13.87
CA GLU A 190 9.80 -6.44 -13.97
C GLU A 190 9.14 -6.11 -12.61
N ILE A 191 8.51 -7.11 -11.97
CA ILE A 191 7.91 -6.94 -10.62
C ILE A 191 8.99 -6.55 -9.62
N GLN A 192 10.12 -7.25 -9.61
CA GLN A 192 11.23 -6.98 -8.71
C GLN A 192 11.71 -5.52 -8.85
N THR A 193 11.94 -5.07 -10.09
CA THR A 193 12.48 -3.74 -10.37
C THR A 193 11.56 -2.63 -9.86
N LEU A 194 10.26 -2.70 -10.15
CA LEU A 194 9.31 -1.70 -9.67
C LEU A 194 9.13 -1.76 -8.14
N THR A 195 9.20 -2.96 -7.55
CA THR A 195 9.10 -3.13 -6.10
C THR A 195 10.32 -2.53 -5.38
N GLU A 196 11.52 -2.75 -5.92
CA GLU A 196 12.76 -2.16 -5.43
C GLU A 196 12.72 -0.62 -5.46
N TRP A 197 12.22 -0.04 -6.56
CA TRP A 197 11.98 1.39 -6.65
C TRP A 197 10.96 1.88 -5.60
N ALA A 198 9.84 1.18 -5.44
CA ALA A 198 8.81 1.54 -4.46
C ALA A 198 9.34 1.52 -3.02
N MET A 199 10.23 0.58 -2.67
CA MET A 199 10.91 0.53 -1.37
C MET A 199 11.83 1.74 -1.13
N ASP A 200 12.55 2.17 -2.16
CA ASP A 200 13.39 3.37 -2.09
C ASP A 200 12.52 4.63 -1.87
N VAL A 201 11.39 4.73 -2.58
CA VAL A 201 10.44 5.86 -2.45
C VAL A 201 9.81 5.90 -1.06
N CYS A 202 9.45 4.75 -0.49
CA CYS A 202 8.92 4.63 0.87
C CYS A 202 9.98 4.86 1.96
N GLY A 203 11.28 4.85 1.61
CA GLY A 203 12.38 4.99 2.55
C GLY A 203 12.68 3.73 3.38
N SER A 204 12.17 2.56 2.96
CA SER A 204 12.30 1.30 3.70
C SER A 204 13.54 0.48 3.37
N THR A 205 14.29 0.87 2.34
CA THR A 205 15.57 0.26 1.99
C THR A 205 16.55 0.30 3.18
N GLY A 206 17.10 -0.85 3.52
CA GLY A 206 18.05 -1.02 4.63
C GLY A 206 17.42 -1.06 6.03
N LYS A 207 16.10 -1.24 6.15
CA LYS A 207 15.38 -1.25 7.43
C LYS A 207 15.05 -2.65 7.97
N ALA A 208 15.47 -3.73 7.27
CA ALA A 208 15.34 -5.11 7.70
C ALA A 208 16.59 -5.66 8.43
#